data_AF-A0A8S3K324-F1
#
_entry.id   AF-A0A8S3K324-F1
#
_cell.length_a   1.000
_cell.length_b   1.000
_cell.length_c   1.000
_cell.angle_alpha   90.00
_cell.angle_beta   90.00
_cell.angle_gamma   90.00
#
_symmetry.space_group_name_H-M   'P 1'
#
loop_
_entity.id
_entity.type
_entity.pdbx_description
1 polymer ?
#
loop_
_entity_poly.entity_id
_entity_poly.type
_entity_poly.pdbx_seq_one_letter_code
_entity_poly.pdbx_strand_id
1 'polypeptide(L)'
;INAEHFYTIALTKQPTHRRALQLKKCTLPLVEEIDQKYFNFIDNLLKEFYRISDKNPYLRRAKRDAYYLHIYHSNGIEGNTLSLRETRYIIDTRLAIDGKSLIEQQEVLGLDLALQYVNCTLVNRLGAITLDDISEIHRRVLGFVNPIEAGQLRKHQVYVGSLMPPSANEIIEYLDDFFTWLNSLEDTR
;
A
#
# COMPACT_ATOMS: atom_id res chain seq x y z
N ILE A 1 2.86 19.52 -15.30
CA ILE A 1 3.25 18.60 -14.21
C ILE A 1 4.75 18.69 -13.91
N ASN A 2 5.67 18.29 -14.81
CA ASN A 2 7.12 18.27 -14.52
C ASN A 2 7.72 19.60 -14.00
N ALA A 3 7.28 20.75 -14.52
CA ALA A 3 7.75 22.05 -14.05
C ALA A 3 7.39 22.33 -12.58
N GLU A 4 6.16 21.99 -12.16
CA GLU A 4 5.70 22.12 -10.78
C GLU A 4 6.53 21.23 -9.85
N HIS A 5 6.78 19.99 -10.27
CA HIS A 5 7.60 19.04 -9.52
C HIS A 5 9.01 19.58 -9.26
N PHE A 6 9.66 20.19 -10.26
CA PHE A 6 10.97 20.82 -10.08
C PHE A 6 10.92 22.01 -9.11
N TYR A 7 9.82 22.78 -9.09
CA TYR A 7 9.66 23.86 -8.11
C TYR A 7 9.46 23.32 -6.70
N THR A 8 8.72 22.22 -6.54
CA THR A 8 8.58 21.51 -5.26
C THR A 8 9.93 21.02 -4.76
N ILE A 9 10.73 20.35 -5.61
CA ILE A 9 12.10 19.93 -5.25
C ILE A 9 12.96 21.12 -4.82
N ALA A 10 12.89 22.25 -5.54
CA ALA A 10 13.64 23.45 -5.20
C ALA A 10 13.22 24.01 -3.82
N LEU A 11 11.93 24.00 -3.51
CA LEU A 11 11.40 24.48 -2.23
C LEU A 11 11.72 23.52 -1.07
N THR A 12 11.73 22.21 -1.30
CA THR A 12 12.17 21.23 -0.30
C THR A 12 13.63 21.45 0.10
N LYS A 13 14.49 21.83 -0.85
CA LYS A 13 15.90 22.15 -0.58
C LYS A 13 16.08 23.56 0.01
N GLN A 14 15.31 24.53 -0.47
CA GLN A 14 15.37 25.92 -0.03
C GLN A 14 13.95 26.50 0.10
N PRO A 15 13.33 26.43 1.29
CA PRO A 15 11.94 26.86 1.49
C PRO A 15 11.69 28.35 1.19
N THR A 16 12.73 29.18 1.28
CA THR A 16 12.65 30.63 1.06
C THR A 16 12.91 31.05 -0.39
N HIS A 17 13.02 30.10 -1.34
CA HIS A 17 13.35 30.38 -2.73
C HIS A 17 12.19 31.10 -3.47
N ARG A 18 12.25 32.44 -3.48
CA ARG A 18 11.17 33.35 -3.96
C ARG A 18 10.67 33.02 -5.38
N ARG A 19 11.58 32.72 -6.30
CA ARG A 19 11.22 32.42 -7.69
C ARG A 19 10.46 31.10 -7.81
N ALA A 20 10.81 30.10 -7.01
CA ALA A 20 10.12 28.82 -7.02
C ALA A 20 8.73 28.94 -6.39
N LEU A 21 8.58 29.73 -5.31
CA LEU A 21 7.28 30.04 -4.72
C LEU A 21 6.33 30.70 -5.74
N GLN A 22 6.82 31.72 -6.45
CA GLN A 22 6.04 32.42 -7.47
C GLN A 22 5.63 31.49 -8.61
N LEU A 23 6.59 30.76 -9.18
CA LEU A 23 6.33 29.86 -10.30
C LEU A 23 5.40 28.70 -9.91
N LYS A 24 5.58 28.11 -8.73
CA LYS A 24 4.67 27.08 -8.19
C LYS A 24 3.24 27.62 -8.06
N LYS A 25 3.07 28.82 -7.49
CA LYS A 25 1.75 29.47 -7.38
C LYS A 25 1.09 29.67 -8.74
N CYS A 26 1.86 29.99 -9.78
CA CYS A 26 1.33 30.16 -11.13
C CYS A 26 0.99 28.82 -11.80
N THR A 27 1.77 27.77 -11.57
CA THR A 27 1.55 26.46 -12.20
C THR A 27 0.51 25.60 -11.50
N LEU A 28 0.26 25.84 -10.21
CA LEU A 28 -0.60 24.99 -9.38
C LEU A 28 -2.02 24.85 -9.94
N PRO A 29 -2.75 25.92 -10.33
CA PRO A 29 -4.12 25.77 -10.83
C PRO A 29 -4.20 24.92 -12.11
N LEU A 30 -3.20 25.04 -12.99
CA LEU A 30 -3.14 24.24 -14.21
C LEU A 30 -2.83 22.76 -13.91
N VAL A 31 -1.97 22.48 -12.93
CA VAL A 31 -1.67 21.11 -12.51
C VAL A 31 -2.90 20.47 -11.87
N GLU A 32 -3.59 21.19 -10.99
CA GLU A 32 -4.85 20.73 -10.37
C GLU A 32 -5.93 20.42 -11.44
N GLU A 33 -6.06 21.27 -12.46
CA GLU A 33 -7.00 21.01 -13.57
C GLU A 33 -6.63 19.74 -14.35
N ILE A 34 -5.33 19.52 -14.58
CA ILE A 34 -4.83 18.32 -15.26
C ILE A 34 -5.09 17.08 -14.41
N ASP A 35 -4.77 17.13 -13.12
CA ASP A 35 -4.96 16.01 -12.19
C ASP A 35 -6.45 15.66 -12.08
N GLN A 36 -7.34 16.65 -11.98
CA GLN A 36 -8.78 16.44 -11.96
C GLN A 36 -9.28 15.75 -13.25
N LYS A 37 -8.72 16.09 -14.42
CA LYS A 37 -9.06 15.40 -15.67
C LYS A 37 -8.66 13.93 -15.63
N TYR A 38 -7.50 13.60 -15.06
CA TYR A 38 -7.07 12.22 -14.90
C TYR A 38 -7.92 11.46 -13.89
N PHE A 39 -8.29 12.07 -12.76
CA PHE A 39 -9.20 11.45 -11.79
C PHE A 39 -10.55 11.15 -12.42
N ASN A 40 -11.16 12.12 -13.10
CA ASN A 40 -12.42 11.91 -13.80
C ASN A 40 -12.34 10.79 -14.86
N PHE A 41 -11.20 10.68 -15.54
CA PHE A 41 -10.97 9.60 -16.51
C PHE A 41 -10.90 8.22 -15.82
N ILE A 42 -10.16 8.11 -14.71
CA ILE A 42 -10.06 6.88 -13.92
C ILE A 42 -11.44 6.49 -13.36
N ASP A 43 -12.20 7.43 -12.83
CA ASP A 43 -13.55 7.18 -12.30
C ASP A 43 -14.49 6.64 -13.37
N ASN A 44 -14.40 7.17 -14.60
CA ASN A 44 -15.19 6.67 -15.72
C ASN A 44 -14.78 5.24 -16.11
N LEU A 45 -13.49 4.93 -16.14
CA LEU A 45 -13.02 3.56 -16.37
C LEU A 45 -13.49 2.61 -15.28
N LEU A 46 -13.48 3.05 -14.02
CA LEU A 46 -13.94 2.28 -12.88
C LEU A 46 -15.45 1.99 -12.97
N LYS A 47 -16.25 2.97 -13.37
CA LYS A 47 -17.70 2.78 -13.62
C LYS A 47 -17.96 1.73 -14.69
N GLU A 48 -17.20 1.75 -15.79
CA GLU A 48 -17.32 0.72 -16.83
C GLU A 48 -16.86 -0.66 -16.33
N PHE A 49 -15.79 -0.71 -15.54
CA PHE A 49 -15.30 -1.95 -14.94
C PHE A 49 -16.36 -2.60 -14.02
N TYR A 50 -17.02 -1.81 -13.17
CA TYR A 50 -18.07 -2.33 -12.27
C TYR A 50 -19.33 -2.84 -12.98
N ARG A 51 -19.55 -2.49 -14.25
CA ARG A 51 -20.63 -3.06 -15.06
C ARG A 51 -20.36 -4.50 -15.48
N ILE A 52 -19.11 -4.95 -15.44
CA ILE A 52 -18.74 -6.32 -15.82
C ILE A 52 -19.22 -7.27 -14.72
N SER A 53 -20.06 -8.24 -15.10
CA SER A 53 -20.56 -9.24 -14.15
C SER A 53 -19.44 -10.09 -13.56
N ASP A 54 -19.48 -10.30 -12.24
CA ASP A 54 -18.57 -11.22 -11.52
C ASP A 54 -18.66 -12.69 -11.99
N LYS A 55 -19.74 -13.05 -12.69
CA LYS A 55 -19.90 -14.38 -13.29
C LYS A 55 -19.03 -14.57 -14.55
N ASN A 56 -18.49 -13.49 -15.10
CA ASN A 56 -17.64 -13.55 -16.29
C ASN A 56 -16.36 -14.37 -16.00
N PRO A 57 -16.11 -15.48 -16.71
CA PRO A 57 -14.94 -16.32 -16.48
C PRO A 57 -13.61 -15.59 -16.72
N TYR A 58 -13.57 -14.64 -17.66
CA TYR A 58 -12.38 -13.83 -17.94
C TYR A 58 -12.07 -12.87 -16.78
N LEU A 59 -13.10 -12.26 -16.18
CA LEU A 59 -12.93 -11.38 -15.01
C LEU A 59 -12.40 -12.18 -13.81
N ARG A 60 -12.96 -13.37 -13.54
CA ARG A 60 -12.45 -14.22 -12.45
C ARG A 60 -11.00 -14.62 -12.65
N ARG A 61 -10.61 -14.95 -13.90
CA ARG A 61 -9.22 -15.24 -14.24
C ARG A 61 -8.33 -14.02 -14.02
N ALA A 62 -8.75 -12.84 -14.50
CA ALA A 62 -8.01 -11.60 -14.33
C ALA A 62 -7.84 -11.23 -12.84
N LYS A 63 -8.88 -11.38 -12.02
CA LYS A 63 -8.82 -11.20 -10.55
C LYS A 63 -7.79 -12.13 -9.92
N ARG A 64 -7.77 -13.41 -10.32
CA ARG A 64 -6.80 -14.39 -9.82
C ARG A 64 -5.37 -14.08 -10.27
N ASP A 65 -5.17 -13.68 -11.52
CA ASP A 65 -3.84 -13.30 -12.02
C ASP A 65 -3.35 -12.00 -11.34
N ALA A 66 -4.24 -11.02 -11.12
CA ALA A 66 -3.95 -9.80 -10.37
C ALA A 66 -3.57 -10.08 -8.91
N TYR A 67 -4.20 -11.08 -8.28
CA TYR A 67 -3.87 -11.53 -6.93
C TYR A 67 -2.41 -11.99 -6.82
N TYR A 68 -1.95 -12.84 -7.74
CA TYR A 68 -0.54 -13.28 -7.76
C TYR A 68 0.42 -12.13 -8.06
N LEU A 69 0.05 -11.26 -9.00
CA LEU A 69 0.85 -10.10 -9.35
C LEU A 69 1.02 -9.15 -8.15
N HIS A 70 -0.04 -8.95 -7.36
CA HIS A 70 0.05 -8.11 -6.16
C HIS A 70 1.09 -8.64 -5.19
N ILE A 71 1.03 -9.93 -4.85
CA ILE A 71 1.98 -10.55 -3.90
C ILE A 71 3.40 -10.51 -4.45
N TYR A 72 3.59 -10.88 -5.72
CA TYR A 72 4.89 -10.85 -6.37
C TYR A 72 5.50 -9.44 -6.40
N HIS A 73 4.74 -8.42 -6.79
CA HIS A 73 5.25 -7.06 -6.88
C HIS A 73 5.51 -6.43 -5.52
N SER A 74 4.63 -6.63 -4.54
CA SER A 74 4.84 -6.10 -3.19
C SER A 74 6.10 -6.67 -2.54
N ASN A 75 6.28 -8.00 -2.56
CA ASN A 75 7.50 -8.60 -2.02
C ASN A 75 8.74 -8.26 -2.87
N GLY A 76 8.59 -8.15 -4.19
CA GLY A 76 9.68 -7.76 -5.08
C GLY A 76 10.20 -6.34 -4.82
N ILE A 77 9.33 -5.41 -4.41
CA ILE A 77 9.73 -4.05 -3.98
C ILE A 77 10.60 -4.10 -2.72
N GLU A 78 10.28 -5.00 -1.79
CA GLU A 78 11.05 -5.22 -0.55
C GLU A 78 12.33 -6.05 -0.77
N GLY A 79 12.56 -6.53 -2.00
CA GLY A 79 13.81 -7.20 -2.40
C GLY A 79 13.71 -8.73 -2.53
N ASN A 80 12.51 -9.30 -2.45
CA ASN A 80 12.29 -10.73 -2.68
C ASN A 80 12.61 -11.11 -4.14
N THR A 81 13.37 -12.19 -4.31
CA THR A 81 13.92 -12.63 -5.60
C THR A 81 13.12 -13.74 -6.29
N LEU A 82 12.03 -14.21 -5.67
CA LEU A 82 11.16 -15.22 -6.26
C LEU A 82 10.49 -14.69 -7.52
N SER A 83 10.53 -15.48 -8.59
CA SER A 83 9.80 -15.16 -9.82
C SER A 83 8.28 -15.27 -9.62
N LEU A 84 7.51 -14.67 -10.54
CA LEU A 84 6.05 -14.79 -10.53
C LEU A 84 5.57 -16.26 -10.60
N ARG A 85 6.28 -17.11 -11.33
CA ARG A 85 5.93 -18.54 -11.45
C ARG A 85 6.15 -19.28 -10.14
N GLU A 86 7.25 -19.01 -9.46
CA GLU A 86 7.59 -19.57 -8.14
C GLU A 86 6.59 -19.08 -7.09
N THR A 87 6.29 -17.78 -7.07
CA THR A 87 5.28 -17.17 -6.19
C THR A 87 3.91 -17.84 -6.36
N ARG A 88 3.46 -18.02 -7.61
CA ARG A 88 2.21 -18.70 -7.92
C ARG A 88 2.22 -20.15 -7.45
N TYR A 89 3.31 -20.87 -7.69
CA TYR A 89 3.47 -22.26 -7.27
C TYR A 89 3.34 -22.40 -5.74
N ILE A 90 4.00 -21.53 -4.97
CA ILE A 90 3.94 -21.52 -3.50
C ILE A 90 2.50 -21.27 -3.03
N ILE A 91 1.80 -20.29 -3.60
CA ILE A 91 0.42 -19.96 -3.19
C ILE A 91 -0.56 -21.09 -3.52
N ASP A 92 -0.44 -21.68 -4.72
CA ASP A 92 -1.37 -22.72 -5.19
C ASP A 92 -1.14 -24.07 -4.50
N THR A 93 0.12 -24.46 -4.28
CA THR A 93 0.46 -25.81 -3.78
C THR A 93 0.77 -25.84 -2.30
N ARG A 94 1.13 -24.70 -1.70
CA ARG A 94 1.68 -24.61 -0.33
C ARG A 94 2.95 -25.45 -0.13
N LEU A 95 3.63 -25.83 -1.20
CA LEU A 95 4.88 -26.57 -1.16
C LEU A 95 6.07 -25.62 -1.24
N ALA A 96 7.12 -25.96 -0.49
CA ALA A 96 8.38 -25.23 -0.55
C ALA A 96 9.11 -25.54 -1.86
N ILE A 97 9.82 -24.53 -2.37
CA ILE A 97 10.69 -24.63 -3.53
C ILE A 97 12.11 -24.86 -3.04
N ASP A 98 12.75 -25.90 -3.54
CA ASP A 98 14.12 -26.24 -3.20
C ASP A 98 15.11 -25.21 -3.77
N GLY A 99 16.20 -24.97 -3.05
CA GLY A 99 17.25 -24.02 -3.45
C GLY A 99 16.87 -22.54 -3.35
N LYS A 100 15.74 -22.19 -2.73
CA LYS A 100 15.29 -20.80 -2.48
C LYS A 100 15.27 -20.47 -1.00
N SER A 101 15.36 -19.19 -0.66
CA SER A 101 15.30 -18.75 0.74
C SER A 101 13.97 -19.15 1.36
N LEU A 102 14.00 -19.77 2.53
CA LEU A 102 12.79 -20.09 3.27
C LEU A 102 12.06 -18.81 3.71
N ILE A 103 12.81 -17.75 4.04
CA ILE A 103 12.25 -16.46 4.46
C ILE A 103 11.46 -15.84 3.31
N GLU A 104 12.01 -15.80 2.10
CA GLU A 104 11.30 -15.26 0.93
C GLU A 104 10.00 -16.02 0.65
N GLN A 105 10.00 -17.33 0.84
CA GLN A 105 8.80 -18.17 0.67
C GLN A 105 7.77 -17.91 1.77
N GLN A 106 8.22 -17.68 3.02
CA GLN A 106 7.38 -17.33 4.15
C GLN A 106 6.74 -15.94 4.00
N GLU A 107 7.46 -14.97 3.44
CA GLU A 107 6.92 -13.64 3.10
C GLU A 107 5.78 -13.74 2.07
N VAL A 108 5.94 -14.59 1.05
CA VAL A 108 4.87 -14.84 0.06
C VAL A 108 3.62 -15.40 0.73
N LEU A 109 3.79 -16.36 1.64
CA LEU A 109 2.67 -16.94 2.39
C LEU A 109 2.04 -15.93 3.37
N GLY A 110 2.84 -15.10 4.01
CA GLY A 110 2.37 -14.09 4.95
C GLY A 110 1.52 -13.03 4.25
N LEU A 111 2.00 -12.51 3.12
CA LEU A 111 1.27 -11.53 2.33
C LEU A 111 0.00 -12.13 1.70
N ASP A 112 0.03 -13.39 1.29
CA ASP A 112 -1.17 -14.12 0.84
C ASP A 112 -2.23 -14.19 1.96
N LEU A 113 -1.86 -14.57 3.18
CA LEU A 113 -2.81 -14.58 4.30
C LEU A 113 -3.34 -13.18 4.63
N ALA A 114 -2.50 -12.16 4.57
CA ALA A 114 -2.90 -10.78 4.81
C ALA A 114 -3.92 -10.31 3.77
N LEU A 115 -3.69 -10.61 2.49
CA LEU A 115 -4.60 -10.24 1.41
C LEU A 115 -5.93 -11.01 1.48
N GLN A 116 -5.91 -12.28 1.88
CA GLN A 116 -7.14 -13.04 2.17
C GLN A 116 -7.93 -12.41 3.32
N TYR A 117 -7.26 -11.98 4.40
CA TYR A 117 -7.92 -11.32 5.51
C TYR A 117 -8.61 -10.03 5.08
N VAL A 118 -7.94 -9.18 4.29
CA VAL A 118 -8.54 -7.96 3.73
C VAL A 118 -9.77 -8.30 2.88
N ASN A 119 -9.62 -9.19 1.90
CA ASN A 119 -10.69 -9.51 0.95
C ASN A 119 -11.91 -10.19 1.59
N CYS A 120 -11.69 -11.10 2.55
CA CYS A 120 -12.77 -11.87 3.16
C CYS A 120 -13.39 -11.20 4.39
N THR A 121 -12.63 -10.36 5.10
CA THR A 121 -13.05 -9.82 6.40
C THR A 121 -13.30 -8.32 6.36
N LEU A 122 -12.45 -7.53 5.68
CA LEU A 122 -12.50 -6.07 5.76
C LEU A 122 -13.32 -5.42 4.65
N VAL A 123 -13.21 -5.90 3.40
CA VAL A 123 -13.82 -5.24 2.23
C VAL A 123 -15.33 -5.04 2.35
N ASN A 124 -16.06 -5.99 2.94
CA ASN A 124 -17.52 -5.91 3.09
C ASN A 124 -17.96 -5.57 4.52
N ARG A 125 -17.04 -5.21 5.40
CA ARG A 125 -17.37 -4.92 6.79
C ARG A 125 -17.90 -3.50 6.91
N LEU A 126 -19.06 -3.36 7.54
CA LEU A 126 -19.59 -2.06 7.94
C LEU A 126 -18.88 -1.61 9.22
N GLY A 127 -18.36 -0.39 9.22
CA GLY A 127 -17.72 0.23 10.39
C GLY A 127 -16.36 0.84 10.06
N ALA A 128 -15.77 1.46 11.07
CA ALA A 128 -14.47 2.10 10.99
C ALA A 128 -13.33 1.07 10.80
N ILE A 129 -12.24 1.51 10.19
CA ILE A 129 -10.95 0.80 10.20
C ILE A 129 -10.26 1.16 11.53
N THR A 130 -9.78 0.15 12.24
CA THR A 130 -9.22 0.26 13.59
C THR A 130 -7.75 -0.15 13.64
N LEU A 131 -7.09 0.15 14.75
CA LEU A 131 -5.73 -0.34 15.04
C LEU A 131 -5.65 -1.87 15.01
N ASP A 132 -6.67 -2.56 15.51
CA ASP A 132 -6.69 -4.01 15.52
C ASP A 132 -6.67 -4.57 14.09
N ASP A 133 -7.36 -3.92 13.14
CA ASP A 133 -7.38 -4.36 11.74
C ASP A 133 -6.00 -4.25 11.10
N ILE A 134 -5.32 -3.12 11.30
CA ILE A 134 -3.97 -2.90 10.78
C ILE A 134 -2.98 -3.86 11.48
N SER A 135 -3.13 -4.06 12.78
CA SER A 135 -2.32 -5.01 13.55
C SER A 135 -2.52 -6.44 13.06
N GLU A 136 -3.73 -6.82 12.70
CA GLU A 136 -4.06 -8.15 12.17
C GLU A 136 -3.54 -8.36 10.73
N ILE A 137 -3.55 -7.32 9.90
CA ILE A 137 -2.85 -7.34 8.60
C ILE A 137 -1.35 -7.54 8.85
N HIS A 138 -0.74 -6.70 9.68
CA HIS A 138 0.70 -6.77 10.00
C HIS A 138 1.09 -8.12 10.59
N ARG A 139 0.25 -8.69 11.47
CA ARG A 139 0.47 -10.02 12.05
C ARG A 139 0.54 -11.11 10.99
N ARG A 140 -0.28 -11.03 9.94
CA ARG A 140 -0.26 -12.01 8.86
C ARG A 140 0.94 -11.83 7.94
N VAL A 141 1.27 -10.58 7.61
CA VAL A 141 2.45 -10.25 6.78
C VAL A 141 3.73 -10.80 7.41
N LEU A 142 3.98 -10.51 8.71
CA LEU A 142 5.21 -10.93 9.38
C LEU A 142 5.11 -12.25 10.13
N GLY A 143 3.93 -12.85 10.29
CA GLY A 143 3.70 -13.96 11.21
C GLY A 143 4.55 -15.19 10.97
N PHE A 144 4.91 -15.47 9.71
CA PHE A 144 5.79 -16.59 9.38
C PHE A 144 7.28 -16.28 9.52
N VAL A 145 7.66 -15.01 9.39
CA VAL A 145 9.06 -14.56 9.39
C VAL A 145 9.51 -14.16 10.79
N ASN A 146 8.70 -13.35 11.48
CA ASN A 146 8.96 -12.86 12.83
C ASN A 146 7.67 -12.86 13.66
N PRO A 147 7.26 -14.04 14.19
CA PRO A 147 6.02 -14.17 14.96
C PRO A 147 5.99 -13.36 16.26
N ILE A 148 7.16 -12.97 16.79
CA ILE A 148 7.27 -12.23 18.06
C ILE A 148 6.85 -10.77 17.85
N GLU A 149 7.29 -10.15 16.75
CA GLU A 149 6.98 -8.75 16.42
C GLU A 149 5.72 -8.59 15.55
N ALA A 150 5.23 -9.69 14.98
CA ALA A 150 4.04 -9.72 14.15
C ALA A 150 2.80 -9.12 14.87
N GLY A 151 2.26 -8.04 14.30
CA GLY A 151 1.10 -7.32 14.84
C GLY A 151 1.39 -6.49 16.10
N GLN A 152 2.67 -6.25 16.43
CA GLN A 152 3.07 -5.42 17.57
C GLN A 152 3.61 -4.08 17.09
N LEU A 153 3.30 -3.00 17.83
CA LEU A 153 3.98 -1.73 17.67
C LEU A 153 5.41 -1.84 18.21
N ARG A 154 6.35 -1.18 17.55
CA ARG A 154 7.75 -1.16 18.01
C ARG A 154 7.86 -0.51 19.39
N LYS A 155 8.76 -1.05 20.21
CA LYS A 155 9.06 -0.55 21.57
C LYS A 155 10.37 0.23 21.65
N HIS A 156 11.10 0.28 20.55
CA HIS A 156 12.43 0.88 20.47
C HIS A 156 12.51 1.89 19.33
N GLN A 157 13.48 2.80 19.42
CA GLN A 157 13.77 3.75 18.36
C GLN A 157 14.39 3.03 17.16
N VAL A 158 13.93 3.39 15.96
CA VAL A 158 14.51 2.93 14.69
C VAL A 158 15.17 4.11 13.97
N TYR A 159 16.11 3.81 13.09
CA TYR A 159 16.86 4.79 12.30
C TYR A 159 16.90 4.31 10.85
N VAL A 160 16.61 5.21 9.90
CA VAL A 160 16.62 4.90 8.47
C VAL A 160 17.61 5.84 7.79
N GLY A 161 18.86 5.40 7.68
CA GLY A 161 19.95 6.27 7.22
C GLY A 161 20.12 7.48 8.16
N SER A 162 19.94 8.69 7.64
CA SER A 162 19.96 9.94 8.42
C SER A 162 18.60 10.36 8.99
N LEU A 163 17.52 9.66 8.64
CA LEU A 163 16.17 9.98 9.11
C LEU A 163 15.93 9.30 10.47
N MET A 164 15.46 10.10 11.42
CA MET A 164 14.93 9.63 12.69
C MET A 164 13.40 9.73 12.65
N PRO A 165 12.67 8.61 12.48
CA PRO A 165 11.23 8.59 12.65
C PRO A 165 10.84 8.96 14.09
N PRO A 166 9.55 9.19 14.36
CA PRO A 166 9.03 9.38 15.72
C PRO A 166 9.56 8.37 16.73
N SER A 167 9.49 8.67 18.02
CA SER A 167 9.80 7.70 19.08
C SER A 167 8.74 6.60 19.18
N ALA A 168 9.03 5.54 19.94
CA ALA A 168 8.09 4.43 20.11
C ALA A 168 6.81 4.88 20.85
N ASN A 169 6.95 5.81 21.79
CA ASN A 169 5.84 6.30 22.62
C ASN A 169 4.91 7.23 21.84
N GLU A 170 5.45 7.99 20.88
CA GLU A 170 4.67 8.93 20.05
C GLU A 170 3.83 8.22 18.98
N ILE A 171 4.08 6.94 18.69
CA ILE A 171 3.36 6.20 17.64
C ILE A 171 1.85 6.21 17.90
N ILE A 172 1.45 6.05 19.15
CA ILE A 172 0.03 5.94 19.51
C ILE A 172 -0.71 7.22 19.11
N GLU A 173 -0.14 8.39 19.43
CA GLU A 173 -0.73 9.69 19.07
C GLU A 173 -0.85 9.83 17.54
N TYR A 174 0.19 9.47 16.79
CA TYR A 174 0.14 9.52 15.33
C TYR A 174 -0.86 8.53 14.71
N LEU A 175 -1.04 7.35 15.33
CA LEU A 175 -2.03 6.38 14.88
C LEU A 175 -3.45 6.87 15.16
N ASP A 176 -3.69 7.50 16.31
CA ASP A 176 -4.98 8.09 16.64
C ASP A 176 -5.36 9.19 15.64
N ASP A 177 -4.41 10.07 15.30
CA ASP A 177 -4.60 11.08 14.24
C ASP A 177 -4.89 10.41 12.89
N PHE A 178 -4.13 9.37 12.54
CA PHE A 178 -4.30 8.62 11.30
C PHE A 178 -5.69 7.97 11.20
N PHE A 179 -6.16 7.30 12.26
CA PHE A 179 -7.49 6.67 12.26
C PHE A 179 -8.62 7.69 12.30
N THR A 180 -8.40 8.83 12.96
CA THR A 180 -9.36 9.94 12.93
C THR A 180 -9.51 10.47 11.51
N TRP A 181 -8.40 10.68 10.80
CA TRP A 181 -8.40 11.09 9.39
C TRP A 181 -9.01 10.02 8.48
N LEU A 182 -8.56 8.77 8.60
CA LEU A 182 -8.98 7.65 7.74
C LEU A 182 -10.48 7.39 7.81
N ASN A 183 -11.08 7.56 8.98
CA ASN A 183 -12.51 7.36 9.21
C ASN A 183 -13.32 8.66 9.14
N SER A 184 -12.70 9.78 8.76
CA SER A 184 -13.41 11.03 8.55
C SER A 184 -14.28 10.95 7.29
N LEU A 185 -15.44 11.61 7.31
CA LEU A 185 -16.49 11.48 6.28
C LEU A 185 -16.13 12.09 4.92
N GLU A 186 -14.92 12.65 4.75
CA GLU A 186 -14.56 13.41 3.54
C GLU A 186 -14.43 12.55 2.28
N ASP A 187 -14.27 11.23 2.39
CA ASP A 187 -14.07 10.31 1.25
C ASP A 187 -15.26 9.39 0.93
N THR A 188 -16.46 9.67 1.44
CA THR A 188 -17.68 8.89 1.11
C THR A 188 -18.45 9.40 -0.13
N ARG A 189 -17.78 10.02 -1.11
CA ARG A 189 -18.40 10.53 -2.35
C ARG A 189 -18.15 9.66 -3.56
#